data_AF-A0A2W6PWZ1-F1
#
_entry.id   AF-A0A2W6PWZ1-F1
#
_cell.length_a   1.000
_cell.length_b   1.000
_cell.length_c   1.000
_cell.angle_alpha   90.00
_cell.angle_beta   90.00
_cell.angle_gamma   90.00
#
_symmetry.space_group_name_H-M   'P 1'
#
loop_
_entity.id
_entity.type
_entity.pdbx_description
1 polymer ?
#
loop_
_entity_poly.entity_id
_entity_poly.type
_entity_poly.pdbx_seq_one_letter_code
_entity_poly.pdbx_strand_id
1 'polypeptide(L)'
;MDALVFSSRVDNYPLILCEALSIGVPVIATHSDAAREVLQKSGGKTVSEEDVLQLVQLSKPEIAQAIFGTTLAEFSQRSRAAYSGQQMLEEYVNFYQNL
;
A
#
# COMPACT_ATOMS: atom_id res chain seq x y z
N MET A 1 10.99 1.48 11.07
CA MET A 1 9.91 0.53 10.76
C MET A 1 10.17 -0.04 9.39
N ASP A 2 10.36 -1.36 9.30
CA ASP A 2 10.77 -2.03 8.07
C ASP A 2 9.57 -2.37 7.18
N ALA A 3 8.46 -2.80 7.77
CA ALA A 3 7.18 -3.00 7.11
C ALA A 3 6.01 -2.85 8.10
N LEU A 4 4.80 -2.66 7.57
CA LEU A 4 3.53 -2.81 8.31
C LEU A 4 2.92 -4.18 7.95
N VAL A 5 2.48 -4.94 8.94
CA VAL A 5 1.65 -6.12 8.72
C VAL A 5 0.19 -5.77 8.97
N PHE A 6 -0.69 -6.10 8.03
CA PHE A 6 -2.12 -5.85 8.14
C PHE A 6 -2.91 -7.12 7.84
N SER A 7 -3.67 -7.62 8.82
CA SER A 7 -4.37 -8.90 8.75
C SER A 7 -5.90 -8.79 8.88
N SER A 8 -6.45 -7.57 8.86
CA SER A 8 -7.89 -7.38 8.98
C SER A 8 -8.63 -7.99 7.78
N ARG A 9 -9.64 -8.80 8.08
CA ARG A 9 -10.52 -9.42 7.08
C ARG A 9 -11.55 -8.45 6.52
N VAL A 10 -11.99 -7.50 7.33
CA VAL A 10 -13.01 -6.51 6.97
C VAL A 10 -12.56 -5.14 7.47
N ASP A 11 -12.54 -4.18 6.55
CA ASP A 11 -12.32 -2.76 6.78
C ASP A 11 -13.00 -2.01 5.61
N ASN A 12 -13.25 -0.72 5.74
CA ASN A 12 -13.80 0.08 4.64
C ASN A 12 -12.66 0.59 3.76
N TYR A 13 -11.73 1.32 4.37
CA TYR A 13 -10.57 1.90 3.71
C TYR A 13 -9.52 2.21 4.77
N PRO A 14 -8.66 1.23 5.11
CA PRO A 14 -7.80 1.30 6.29
C PRO A 14 -6.75 2.40 6.13
N LEU A 15 -6.97 3.55 6.79
CA LEU A 15 -6.08 4.71 6.70
C LEU A 15 -4.65 4.41 7.17
N ILE A 16 -4.48 3.44 8.07
CA ILE A 16 -3.16 2.98 8.51
C ILE A 16 -2.30 2.46 7.35
N LEU A 17 -2.92 1.87 6.32
CA LEU A 17 -2.22 1.46 5.10
C LEU A 17 -1.78 2.69 4.30
N CYS A 18 -2.66 3.68 4.13
CA CYS A 18 -2.34 4.93 3.46
C CYS A 18 -1.21 5.69 4.17
N GLU A 19 -1.24 5.76 5.50
CA GLU A 19 -0.22 6.39 6.33
C GLU A 19 1.13 5.71 6.11
N ALA A 20 1.21 4.38 6.21
CA ALA A 20 2.43 3.62 5.98
C ALA A 20 3.00 3.84 4.56
N LEU A 21 2.14 3.73 3.54
CA LEU A 21 2.52 3.94 2.15
C LEU A 21 2.99 5.38 1.90
N SER A 22 2.36 6.38 2.53
CA SER A 22 2.73 7.79 2.40
C SER A 22 4.13 8.10 2.93
N ILE A 23 4.64 7.34 3.91
CA ILE A 23 5.99 7.48 4.44
C ILE A 23 6.99 6.49 3.82
N GLY A 24 6.60 5.77 2.76
CA GLY A 24 7.44 4.79 2.08
C GLY A 24 7.76 3.57 2.94
N VAL A 25 6.83 3.16 3.81
CA VAL A 25 6.89 1.88 4.53
C VAL A 25 6.07 0.86 3.74
N PRO A 26 6.69 -0.23 3.25
CA PRO A 26 5.96 -1.27 2.54
C PRO A 26 4.99 -1.99 3.48
N VAL A 27 3.86 -2.38 2.93
CA VAL A 27 2.77 -3.05 3.65
C VAL A 27 2.70 -4.50 3.19
N ILE A 28 2.69 -5.43 4.14
CA ILE A 28 2.38 -6.84 3.94
C ILE A 28 0.93 -7.03 4.43
N ALA A 29 -0.02 -7.12 3.50
CA ALA A 29 -1.42 -7.30 3.86
C ALA A 29 -1.96 -8.66 3.41
N THR A 30 -2.72 -9.33 4.28
CA THR A 30 -3.48 -10.53 3.90
C THR A 30 -4.67 -10.14 3.02
N HIS A 31 -5.33 -11.13 2.43
CA HIS A 31 -6.43 -10.90 1.50
C HIS A 31 -7.66 -10.25 2.19
N SER A 32 -7.94 -9.01 1.81
CA SER A 32 -9.24 -8.34 1.98
C SER A 32 -9.46 -7.36 0.81
N ASP A 33 -10.72 -7.06 0.50
CA ASP A 33 -11.04 -6.16 -0.62
C ASP A 33 -10.46 -4.75 -0.40
N ALA A 34 -10.61 -4.21 0.82
CA ALA A 34 -10.07 -2.90 1.18
C ALA A 34 -8.53 -2.85 1.12
N ALA A 35 -7.83 -3.88 1.62
CA ALA A 35 -6.36 -3.92 1.52
C ALA A 35 -5.90 -4.04 0.07
N ARG A 36 -6.60 -4.82 -0.76
CA ARG A 36 -6.30 -4.96 -2.18
C ARG A 36 -6.45 -3.63 -2.91
N GLU A 37 -7.55 -2.92 -2.69
CA GLU A 37 -7.80 -1.61 -3.30
C GLU A 37 -6.68 -0.61 -2.99
N VAL A 38 -6.34 -0.45 -1.71
CA VAL A 38 -5.27 0.45 -1.26
C VAL A 38 -3.91 0.03 -1.85
N LEU A 39 -3.55 -1.26 -1.78
CA LEU A 39 -2.25 -1.69 -2.31
C LEU A 39 -2.13 -1.49 -3.82
N GLN A 40 -3.19 -1.75 -4.59
CA GLN A 40 -3.20 -1.61 -6.05
C GLN A 40 -2.90 -0.19 -6.50
N LYS A 41 -3.35 0.85 -5.79
CA LYS A 41 -3.03 2.25 -6.10
C LYS A 41 -1.52 2.54 -6.09
N SER A 42 -0.75 1.77 -5.32
CA SER A 42 0.72 1.82 -5.26
C SER A 42 1.39 0.65 -5.98
N GLY A 43 0.67 -0.13 -6.78
CA GLY A 43 1.19 -1.27 -7.54
C GLY A 43 1.52 -2.50 -6.69
N GLY A 44 0.98 -2.59 -5.47
CA GLY A 44 1.17 -3.71 -4.55
C GLY A 44 0.13 -4.80 -4.71
N LYS A 45 0.37 -5.94 -4.02
CA LYS A 45 -0.55 -7.08 -3.94
C LYS A 45 -0.76 -7.54 -2.51
N THR A 46 -1.93 -8.10 -2.22
CA THR A 46 -2.14 -8.87 -0.98
C THR A 46 -1.53 -10.25 -1.10
N VAL A 47 -1.26 -10.88 0.05
CA VAL A 47 -0.58 -12.18 0.15
C VAL A 47 -1.41 -13.16 0.96
N SER A 48 -1.09 -14.45 0.84
CA SER A 48 -1.69 -15.47 1.68
C SER A 48 -1.13 -15.36 3.11
N GLU A 49 -1.86 -15.88 4.10
CA GLU A 49 -1.38 -15.92 5.49
C GLU A 49 -0.07 -16.73 5.63
N GLU A 50 0.10 -17.75 4.80
CA GLU A 50 1.27 -18.64 4.76
C GLU A 50 2.54 -17.89 4.33
N ASP A 51 2.41 -16.94 3.40
CA ASP A 51 3.53 -16.17 2.87
C ASP A 51 4.02 -15.07 3.83
N VAL A 52 3.17 -14.63 4.77
CA VAL A 52 3.47 -13.49 5.66
C VAL A 52 4.74 -13.73 6.46
N LEU A 53 4.90 -14.92 7.04
CA LEU A 53 6.05 -15.25 7.89
C LEU A 53 7.36 -15.21 7.11
N GLN A 54 7.37 -15.59 5.83
CA GLN A 54 8.55 -15.48 4.98
C GLN A 54 8.87 -14.01 4.69
N LEU A 55 7.86 -13.22 4.35
CA LEU A 55 8.02 -11.83 3.92
C LEU A 55 8.52 -10.92 5.04
N VAL A 56 8.09 -11.13 6.29
CA VAL A 56 8.54 -10.31 7.44
C VAL A 56 10.01 -10.52 7.80
N GLN A 57 10.65 -11.58 7.31
CA GLN A 57 12.09 -11.82 7.52
C GLN A 57 12.96 -11.08 6.50
N LEU A 58 12.36 -10.53 5.44
CA LEU A 58 13.07 -9.83 4.39
C LEU A 58 13.44 -8.41 4.83
N SER A 59 14.48 -7.85 4.22
CA SER A 59 14.81 -6.43 4.38
C SER A 59 13.76 -5.55 3.68
N LYS A 60 13.64 -4.30 4.14
CA LYS A 60 12.70 -3.32 3.56
C LYS A 60 12.75 -3.21 2.01
N PRO A 61 13.94 -3.17 1.36
CA PRO A 61 14.02 -3.19 -0.10
C PRO A 61 13.50 -4.48 -0.74
N GLU A 62 13.78 -5.63 -0.13
CA GLU A 62 13.31 -6.93 -0.62
C GLU A 62 11.78 -7.06 -0.47
N ILE A 63 11.20 -6.53 0.60
CA ILE A 63 9.74 -6.46 0.76
C ILE A 63 9.12 -5.56 -0.33
N ALA A 64 9.73 -4.39 -0.59
CA ALA A 64 9.27 -3.51 -1.65
C ALA A 64 9.27 -4.22 -3.02
N GLN A 65 10.34 -4.96 -3.32
CA GLN A 65 10.42 -5.76 -4.54
C GLN A 65 9.39 -6.89 -4.57
N ALA A 66 9.21 -7.64 -3.48
CA ALA A 66 8.33 -8.80 -3.41
C ALA A 66 6.84 -8.43 -3.52
N ILE A 67 6.45 -7.32 -2.90
CA ILE A 67 5.04 -6.87 -2.84
C ILE A 67 4.68 -5.91 -3.98
N PHE A 68 5.57 -4.98 -4.33
CA PHE A 68 5.28 -3.88 -5.26
C PHE A 68 6.01 -4.00 -6.60
N GLY A 69 6.84 -5.03 -6.77
CA GLY A 69 7.51 -5.37 -8.03
C GLY A 69 8.58 -4.38 -8.47
N THR A 70 9.08 -3.53 -7.58
CA THR A 70 9.94 -2.39 -7.92
C THR A 70 10.91 -2.07 -6.77
N THR A 71 11.87 -1.19 -7.02
CA THR A 71 12.84 -0.78 -6.01
C THR A 71 12.17 0.00 -4.87
N LEU A 72 12.80 0.01 -3.69
CA LEU A 72 12.32 0.80 -2.55
C LEU A 72 12.13 2.28 -2.89
N ALA A 73 13.02 2.85 -3.70
CA ALA A 73 12.97 4.27 -4.09
C ALA A 73 11.75 4.56 -4.97
N GLU A 74 11.54 3.76 -6.01
CA GLU A 74 10.39 3.90 -6.93
C GLU A 74 9.07 3.64 -6.22
N PHE A 75 8.99 2.57 -5.42
CA PHE A 75 7.82 2.29 -4.57
C PHE A 75 7.51 3.48 -3.64
N SER A 76 8.53 4.02 -2.95
CA SER A 76 8.32 5.11 -1.99
C SER A 76 7.87 6.39 -2.68
N GLN A 77 8.42 6.70 -3.86
CA GLN A 77 8.02 7.86 -4.65
C GLN A 77 6.58 7.71 -5.16
N ARG A 78 6.24 6.55 -5.74
CA ARG A 78 4.89 6.25 -6.25
C ARG A 78 3.85 6.31 -5.14
N SER A 79 4.15 5.70 -4.00
CA SER A 79 3.24 5.65 -2.85
C SER A 79 3.00 7.04 -2.24
N ARG A 80 4.07 7.85 -2.13
CA ARG A 80 3.95 9.26 -1.71
C ARG A 80 3.05 10.08 -2.62
N ALA A 81 3.20 9.93 -3.93
CA ALA A 81 2.36 10.63 -4.90
C ALA A 81 0.89 10.18 -4.78
N ALA A 82 0.65 8.87 -4.81
CA ALA A 82 -0.68 8.25 -4.77
C ALA A 82 -1.50 8.59 -3.52
N TYR A 83 -0.82 8.77 -2.38
CA TYR A 83 -1.43 9.07 -1.08
C TYR A 83 -1.14 10.50 -0.59
N SER A 84 -0.75 11.39 -1.51
CA SER A 84 -0.60 12.81 -1.18
C SER A 84 -1.97 13.50 -1.05
N GLY A 85 -2.05 14.51 -0.19
CA GLY A 85 -3.25 15.35 -0.09
C GLY A 85 -3.58 16.06 -1.40
N GLN A 86 -2.57 16.36 -2.23
CA GLN A 86 -2.76 16.93 -3.56
C GLN A 86 -3.49 15.96 -4.49
N GLN A 87 -3.01 14.72 -4.61
CA GLN A 87 -3.65 13.70 -5.44
C GLN A 87 -5.09 13.44 -5.00
N MET A 88 -5.33 13.40 -3.68
CA MET A 88 -6.68 13.27 -3.13
C MET A 88 -7.57 14.43 -3.58
N LEU A 89 -7.10 15.67 -3.45
CA LEU A 89 -7.86 16.85 -3.89
C LEU A 89 -8.19 16.79 -5.38
N GLU A 90 -7.21 16.42 -6.22
CA GLU A 90 -7.40 16.30 -7.67
C GLU A 90 -8.46 15.24 -8.02
N GLU A 91 -8.45 14.08 -7.35
CA GLU A 91 -9.48 13.04 -7.51
C GLU A 91 -10.88 13.55 -7.14
N TYR A 92 -10.99 14.27 -6.01
CA TYR A 92 -12.27 14.87 -5.58
C TYR A 92 -12.78 15.93 -6.56
N VAL A 93 -11.92 16.84 -7.01
CA VAL A 93 -12.31 17.89 -7.96
C VAL A 93 -12.76 17.28 -9.29
N ASN A 94 -12.01 16.32 -9.82
CA ASN A 94 -12.35 15.63 -11.05
C ASN A 94 -13.68 14.89 -10.94
N PHE A 95 -13.98 14.28 -9.79
CA PHE A 95 -15.27 13.65 -9.56
C PHE A 95 -16.43 14.65 -9.66
N TYR A 96 -16.33 15.80 -8.99
CA TYR A 96 -17.37 16.83 -9.04
C TYR A 96 -17.50 17.54 -10.40
N GLN A 97 -16.43 17.62 -11.19
CA GLN A 97 -16.48 18.20 -12.54
C GLN A 97 -17.13 17.29 -13.57
N ASN A 98 -17.16 15.97 -13.32
CA ASN A 98 -17.74 14.96 -14.22
C ASN A 98 -19.11 14.44 -13.75
N LEU A 99 -19.69 15.09 -12.74
CA LEU A 99 -21.06 14.90 -12.25
C LEU A 99 -22.05 15.71 -13.10
#